data_AF-A0A9X1ZYT0-F1
#
_entry.id   AF-A0A9X1ZYT0-F1
#
_cell.length_a   1.000
_cell.length_b   1.000
_cell.length_c   1.000
_cell.angle_alpha   90.00
_cell.angle_beta   90.00
_cell.angle_gamma   90.00
#
_symmetry.space_group_name_H-M   'P 1'
#
loop_
_entity.id
_entity.type
_entity.pdbx_description
1 polymer ?
#
loop_
_entity_poly.entity_id
_entity_poly.type
_entity_poly.pdbx_seq_one_letter_code
_entity_poly.pdbx_strand_id
1 'polypeptide(L)'
;MNQVNNTFFFDEDNIPSEQLPRTFQMSFKEVGVGQKNEVIVVLNNTKRIGDIINDNSYENDFYRYHDIFHYSFAALLGWSPCTRAMMRRKRKSNPQVDEIEDGARAKITEEAISMIVYNEAKGKNFFKNKNKVSKTTLKIIKGMTENFEVRVRTAKEWENAILKAYKAFRFLIANKGGIIEFDSIHKELKYYPF
;
A
#
# COMPACT_ATOMS: atom_id res chain seq x y z
N MET A 1 -21.13 -23.29 8.42
CA MET A 1 -21.70 -21.96 8.75
C MET A 1 -20.99 -20.95 7.88
N ASN A 2 -21.71 -20.34 6.94
CA ASN A 2 -21.15 -19.32 6.06
C ASN A 2 -20.81 -18.09 6.91
N GLN A 3 -19.51 -17.84 7.12
CA GLN A 3 -19.07 -16.52 7.58
C GLN A 3 -19.46 -15.54 6.49
N VAL A 4 -20.52 -14.78 6.74
CA VAL A 4 -20.76 -13.53 6.02
C VAL A 4 -19.54 -12.67 6.33
N ASN A 5 -18.59 -12.60 5.39
CA ASN A 5 -17.50 -11.64 5.45
C ASN A 5 -18.15 -10.26 5.37
N ASN A 6 -18.45 -9.69 6.54
CA ASN A 6 -18.93 -8.32 6.62
C ASN A 6 -17.72 -7.43 6.35
N THR A 7 -17.40 -7.23 5.08
CA THR A 7 -16.33 -6.35 4.63
C THR A 7 -16.77 -4.91 4.89
N PHE A 8 -16.51 -4.42 6.11
CA PHE A 8 -16.71 -3.02 6.46
C PHE A 8 -15.55 -2.17 5.93
N PHE A 9 -15.92 -1.05 5.30
CA PHE A 9 -14.99 -0.02 4.80
C PHE A 9 -15.02 1.21 5.70
N PHE A 10 -13.85 1.73 6.06
CA PHE A 10 -13.74 2.90 6.95
C PHE A 10 -14.33 4.20 6.38
N ASP A 11 -14.68 4.21 5.10
CA ASP A 11 -15.24 5.37 4.39
C ASP A 11 -16.63 5.11 3.78
N GLU A 12 -17.33 4.06 4.23
CA GLU A 12 -18.64 3.68 3.69
C GLU A 12 -19.66 4.82 3.74
N ASP A 13 -19.67 5.59 4.84
CA ASP A 13 -20.59 6.70 5.07
C ASP A 13 -20.07 8.06 4.55
N ASN A 14 -18.86 8.13 4.01
CA ASN A 14 -18.31 9.38 3.47
C ASN A 14 -18.89 9.70 2.09
N ILE A 15 -18.82 10.97 1.70
CA ILE A 15 -19.25 11.38 0.36
C ILE A 15 -18.46 10.64 -0.74
N PRO A 16 -19.06 10.35 -1.91
CA PRO A 16 -18.41 9.55 -2.96
C PRO A 16 -17.05 10.09 -3.44
N SER A 17 -16.83 11.40 -3.35
CA SER A 17 -15.54 12.02 -3.69
C SER A 17 -14.42 11.68 -2.70
N GLU A 18 -14.74 11.23 -1.49
CA GLU A 18 -13.81 10.91 -0.41
C GLU A 18 -13.67 9.42 -0.12
N GLN A 19 -14.49 8.59 -0.76
CA GLN A 19 -14.32 7.15 -0.73
C GLN A 19 -13.15 6.73 -1.63
N LEU A 20 -12.34 5.78 -1.18
CA LEU A 20 -11.42 5.07 -2.05
C LEU A 20 -12.22 4.19 -3.03
N PRO A 21 -11.83 4.12 -4.31
CA PRO A 21 -12.47 3.20 -5.24
C PRO A 21 -12.36 1.76 -4.74
N ARG A 22 -13.47 1.01 -4.78
CA ARG A 22 -13.48 -0.39 -4.32
C ARG A 22 -12.61 -1.29 -5.20
N THR A 23 -12.48 -0.92 -6.46
CA THR A 23 -11.56 -1.49 -7.44
C THR A 23 -10.80 -0.38 -8.15
N PHE A 24 -9.48 -0.54 -8.33
CA PHE A 24 -8.65 0.39 -9.10
C PHE A 24 -7.41 -0.31 -9.65
N GLN A 25 -6.77 0.32 -10.64
CA GLN A 25 -5.57 -0.21 -11.29
C GLN A 25 -4.41 0.78 -11.18
N MET A 26 -3.22 0.28 -10.86
CA MET A 26 -1.97 1.05 -10.87
C MET A 26 -0.97 0.46 -11.85
N SER A 27 -0.49 1.32 -12.74
CA SER A 27 0.56 0.98 -13.70
C SER A 27 1.88 1.60 -13.25
N PHE A 28 2.87 0.77 -12.95
CA PHE A 28 4.22 1.18 -12.54
C PHE A 28 5.12 1.14 -13.76
N LYS A 29 5.55 2.29 -14.26
CA LYS A 29 6.34 2.42 -15.49
C LYS A 29 7.74 2.92 -15.16
N GLU A 30 8.76 2.16 -15.52
CA GLU A 30 10.13 2.68 -15.51
C GLU A 30 10.26 3.78 -16.59
N VAL A 31 10.74 4.96 -16.20
CA VAL A 31 10.91 6.14 -17.09
C VAL A 31 12.31 6.72 -17.03
N GLY A 32 13.15 6.19 -16.15
CA GLY A 32 14.51 6.65 -15.97
C GLY A 32 15.37 6.49 -17.22
N VAL A 33 16.22 7.48 -17.50
CA VAL A 33 17.22 7.43 -18.58
C VAL A 33 18.62 7.29 -17.96
N GLY A 34 19.44 6.39 -18.51
CA GLY A 34 20.81 6.17 -18.04
C GLY A 34 20.88 5.34 -16.75
N GLN A 35 21.58 5.85 -15.72
CA GLN A 35 21.80 5.13 -14.46
C GLN A 35 20.74 5.37 -13.38
N LYS A 36 19.82 6.32 -13.59
CA LYS A 36 18.76 6.61 -12.62
C LYS A 36 17.58 5.68 -12.87
N ASN A 37 17.43 4.65 -12.05
CA ASN A 37 16.22 3.83 -12.05
C ASN A 37 15.06 4.63 -11.47
N GLU A 38 14.15 5.09 -12.32
CA GLU A 38 13.01 5.91 -11.93
C GLU A 38 11.70 5.26 -12.37
N VAL A 39 10.69 5.33 -11.53
CA VAL A 39 9.34 4.80 -11.75
C VAL A 39 8.32 5.93 -11.58
N ILE A 40 7.33 5.94 -12.47
CA ILE A 40 6.08 6.68 -12.27
C ILE A 40 4.93 5.72 -12.05
N VAL A 41 3.92 6.18 -11.31
CA VAL A 41 2.67 5.44 -11.11
C VAL A 41 1.53 6.13 -11.84
N VAL A 42 0.75 5.36 -12.60
CA VAL A 42 -0.43 5.83 -13.33
C VAL A 42 -1.67 5.10 -12.84
N LEU A 43 -2.64 5.85 -12.32
CA LEU A 43 -3.95 5.37 -11.92
C LEU A 43 -4.85 5.16 -13.15
N ASN A 44 -5.45 3.97 -13.26
CA ASN A 44 -6.41 3.59 -14.29
C ASN A 44 -5.95 4.00 -15.71
N ASN A 45 -4.66 3.85 -16.01
CA ASN A 45 -4.00 4.20 -17.28
C ASN A 45 -4.23 5.64 -17.79
N THR A 46 -4.74 6.55 -16.96
CA THR A 46 -5.17 7.88 -17.41
C THR A 46 -4.45 9.01 -16.68
N LYS A 47 -4.08 8.82 -15.41
CA LYS A 47 -3.56 9.92 -14.58
C LYS A 47 -2.34 9.49 -13.79
N ARG A 48 -1.22 10.21 -13.96
CA ARG A 48 -0.06 10.09 -13.06
C ARG A 48 -0.46 10.53 -11.65
N ILE A 49 -0.11 9.72 -10.66
CA ILE A 49 -0.28 10.04 -9.24
C ILE A 49 1.05 9.92 -8.53
N GLY A 50 1.20 10.63 -7.41
CA GLY A 50 2.45 10.67 -6.67
C GLY A 50 3.59 11.36 -7.44
N ASP A 51 4.80 11.14 -6.95
CA ASP A 51 6.04 11.71 -7.49
C ASP A 51 6.72 10.75 -8.49
N ILE A 52 7.83 11.19 -9.08
CA ILE A 52 8.75 10.28 -9.78
C ILE A 52 9.64 9.67 -8.70
N ILE A 53 9.69 8.34 -8.62
CA ILE A 53 10.31 7.62 -7.51
C ILE A 53 11.56 6.91 -8.00
N ASN A 54 12.67 7.05 -7.27
CA ASN A 54 13.88 6.26 -7.45
C ASN A 54 14.19 5.47 -6.16
N ASP A 55 15.29 4.72 -6.17
CA ASP A 55 15.65 3.88 -5.02
C ASP A 55 16.16 4.68 -3.80
N ASN A 56 16.59 5.94 -3.97
CA ASN A 56 17.23 6.77 -2.93
C ASN A 56 18.31 6.03 -2.11
N SER A 57 19.09 5.19 -2.78
CA SER A 57 20.06 4.27 -2.16
C SER A 57 21.36 4.24 -2.97
N TYR A 58 22.47 3.89 -2.31
CA TYR A 58 23.76 3.63 -2.96
C TYR A 58 23.72 2.37 -3.84
N GLU A 59 22.81 1.45 -3.54
CA GLU A 59 22.65 0.17 -4.24
C GLU A 59 21.26 0.09 -4.88
N ASN A 60 21.16 -0.63 -6.00
CA ASN A 60 19.87 -0.95 -6.61
C ASN A 60 19.12 -1.97 -5.75
N ASP A 61 18.27 -1.48 -4.86
CA ASP A 61 17.49 -2.28 -3.93
C ASP A 61 16.00 -2.31 -4.26
N PHE A 62 15.63 -1.70 -5.39
CA PHE A 62 14.27 -1.67 -5.95
C PHE A 62 13.25 -0.87 -5.13
N TYR A 63 13.70 -0.04 -4.17
CA TYR A 63 12.80 0.80 -3.38
C TYR A 63 11.95 1.76 -4.23
N ARG A 64 12.31 2.01 -5.49
CA ARG A 64 11.48 2.74 -6.46
C ARG A 64 10.05 2.19 -6.65
N TYR A 65 9.81 0.92 -6.31
CA TYR A 65 8.48 0.30 -6.37
C TYR A 65 7.69 0.36 -5.04
N HIS A 66 8.20 0.99 -3.97
CA HIS A 66 7.62 0.93 -2.62
C HIS A 66 6.17 1.41 -2.52
N ASP A 67 5.75 2.29 -3.43
CA ASP A 67 4.38 2.78 -3.53
C ASP A 67 3.33 1.65 -3.61
N ILE A 68 3.71 0.46 -4.09
CA ILE A 68 2.86 -0.73 -4.08
C ILE A 68 2.35 -1.11 -2.69
N PHE A 69 3.09 -0.79 -1.63
CA PHE A 69 2.70 -1.07 -0.25
C PHE A 69 1.49 -0.24 0.17
N HIS A 70 1.50 1.06 -0.14
CA HIS A 70 0.40 1.97 0.19
C HIS A 70 -0.90 1.54 -0.48
N TYR A 71 -0.85 1.28 -1.78
CA TYR A 71 -2.03 0.83 -2.54
C TYR A 71 -2.54 -0.53 -2.06
N SER A 72 -1.62 -1.42 -1.67
CA SER A 72 -1.98 -2.72 -1.09
C SER A 72 -2.65 -2.57 0.27
N PHE A 73 -2.18 -1.68 1.15
CA PHE A 73 -2.82 -1.44 2.45
C PHE A 73 -4.19 -0.79 2.29
N ALA A 74 -4.34 0.15 1.35
CA ALA A 74 -5.62 0.74 0.97
C ALA A 74 -6.65 -0.35 0.61
N ALA A 75 -6.26 -1.28 -0.27
CA ALA A 75 -7.16 -2.32 -0.76
C ALA A 75 -7.42 -3.44 0.26
N LEU A 76 -6.38 -3.90 0.96
CA LEU A 76 -6.44 -5.12 1.78
C LEU A 76 -6.85 -4.86 3.24
N LEU A 77 -6.54 -3.67 3.76
CA LEU A 77 -6.85 -3.26 5.13
C LEU A 77 -7.95 -2.18 5.19
N GLY A 78 -8.26 -1.54 4.06
CA GLY A 78 -9.15 -0.39 3.99
C GLY A 78 -8.49 0.92 4.42
N TRP A 79 -7.20 0.90 4.78
CA TRP A 79 -6.50 2.03 5.39
C TRP A 79 -5.18 2.30 4.68
N SER A 80 -5.03 3.53 4.20
CA SER A 80 -3.79 4.10 3.67
C SER A 80 -3.95 5.62 3.54
N PRO A 81 -3.54 6.41 4.54
CA PRO A 81 -3.45 7.87 4.42
C PRO A 81 -2.58 8.31 3.23
N CYS A 82 -1.51 7.58 2.89
CA CYS A 82 -0.68 7.83 1.71
C CYS A 82 -1.50 7.69 0.41
N THR A 83 -2.22 6.58 0.24
CA THR A 83 -3.07 6.37 -0.95
C THR A 83 -4.18 7.42 -1.04
N ARG A 84 -4.84 7.74 0.07
CA ARG A 84 -5.85 8.81 0.11
C ARG A 84 -5.27 10.14 -0.35
N ALA A 85 -4.09 10.52 0.14
CA ALA A 85 -3.42 11.74 -0.29
C ALA A 85 -3.07 11.72 -1.79
N MET A 86 -2.44 10.63 -2.28
CA MET A 86 -2.04 10.49 -3.69
C MET A 86 -3.24 10.50 -4.66
N MET A 87 -4.35 9.86 -4.27
CA MET A 87 -5.58 9.82 -5.07
C MET A 87 -6.47 11.06 -4.89
N ARG A 88 -6.11 11.98 -3.98
CA ARG A 88 -6.94 13.14 -3.57
C ARG A 88 -8.31 12.72 -3.00
N ARG A 89 -8.31 11.70 -2.14
CA ARG A 89 -9.48 11.09 -1.46
C ARG A 89 -9.40 11.20 0.07
N LYS A 90 -8.79 12.27 0.60
CA LYS A 90 -8.88 12.56 2.04
C LYS A 90 -10.32 12.91 2.40
N ARG A 91 -10.79 12.51 3.58
CA ARG A 91 -12.15 12.68 4.10
C ARG A 91 -12.37 14.07 4.71
N LYS A 92 -12.18 15.11 3.90
CA LYS A 92 -12.21 16.53 4.30
C LYS A 92 -13.57 17.01 4.80
N SER A 93 -14.66 16.34 4.41
CA SER A 93 -16.00 16.63 4.90
C SER A 93 -16.14 16.43 6.41
N ASN A 94 -15.29 15.59 7.02
CA ASN A 94 -15.16 15.43 8.46
C ASN A 94 -13.78 15.93 8.92
N PRO A 95 -13.67 17.16 9.46
CA PRO A 95 -12.39 17.76 9.83
C PRO A 95 -11.56 16.91 10.80
N GLN A 96 -12.21 16.23 11.75
CA GLN A 96 -11.51 15.39 12.72
C GLN A 96 -10.89 14.16 12.04
N VAL A 97 -11.60 13.52 11.11
CA VAL A 97 -11.06 12.39 10.33
C VAL A 97 -9.95 12.85 9.39
N ASP A 98 -10.11 14.02 8.74
CA ASP A 98 -9.09 14.60 7.85
C ASP A 98 -7.77 14.91 8.60
N GLU A 99 -7.88 15.36 9.85
CA GLU A 99 -6.75 15.68 10.71
C GLU A 99 -6.09 14.43 11.31
N ILE A 100 -6.87 13.46 11.78
CA ILE A 100 -6.35 12.32 12.56
C ILE A 100 -6.02 11.14 11.65
N GLU A 101 -6.99 10.68 10.86
CA GLU A 101 -6.87 9.42 10.10
C GLU A 101 -6.20 9.63 8.73
N ASP A 102 -6.43 10.79 8.12
CA ASP A 102 -5.87 11.13 6.80
C ASP A 102 -4.74 12.18 6.90
N GLY A 103 -4.43 12.65 8.11
CA GLY A 103 -3.48 13.73 8.36
C GLY A 103 -2.02 13.30 8.37
N ALA A 104 -1.15 14.26 8.70
CA ALA A 104 0.30 14.09 8.61
C ALA A 104 0.83 12.95 9.49
N ARG A 105 0.32 12.81 10.72
CA ARG A 105 0.77 11.76 11.65
C ARG A 105 0.43 10.37 11.13
N ALA A 106 -0.78 10.17 10.58
CA ALA A 106 -1.18 8.90 9.98
C ALA A 106 -0.31 8.57 8.76
N LYS A 107 -0.09 9.55 7.87
CA LYS A 107 0.78 9.40 6.69
C LYS A 107 2.21 9.00 7.08
N ILE A 108 2.84 9.74 7.99
CA ILE A 108 4.21 9.45 8.47
C ILE A 108 4.28 8.05 9.11
N THR A 109 3.24 7.66 9.84
CA THR A 109 3.16 6.32 10.44
C THR A 109 3.14 5.24 9.37
N GLU A 110 2.33 5.40 8.33
CA GLU A 110 2.26 4.44 7.22
C GLU A 110 3.61 4.33 6.47
N GLU A 111 4.27 5.46 6.18
CA GLU A 111 5.61 5.49 5.58
C GLU A 111 6.63 4.74 6.44
N ALA A 112 6.62 4.96 7.76
CA ALA A 112 7.51 4.26 8.68
C ALA A 112 7.22 2.75 8.73
N ILE A 113 5.95 2.34 8.66
CA ILE A 113 5.56 0.92 8.55
C ILE A 113 6.13 0.32 7.25
N SER A 114 5.96 1.00 6.12
CA SER A 114 6.52 0.56 4.83
C SER A 114 8.04 0.35 4.92
N MET A 115 8.75 1.29 5.55
CA MET A 115 10.21 1.21 5.72
C MET A 115 10.65 0.07 6.66
N ILE A 116 9.98 -0.11 7.81
CA ILE A 116 10.29 -1.19 8.76
C ILE A 116 10.11 -2.55 8.09
N VAL A 117 8.98 -2.74 7.39
CA VAL A 117 8.68 -3.98 6.70
C VAL A 117 9.67 -4.21 5.55
N TYR A 118 10.05 -3.15 4.82
CA TYR A 118 11.05 -3.22 3.76
C TYR A 118 12.42 -3.70 4.25
N ASN A 119 12.90 -3.16 5.36
CA ASN A 119 14.16 -3.61 5.94
C ASN A 119 14.11 -5.09 6.38
N GLU A 120 13.00 -5.54 6.97
CA GLU A 120 12.80 -6.95 7.27
C GLU A 120 12.76 -7.80 5.98
N ALA A 121 12.09 -7.33 4.94
CA ALA A 121 11.90 -8.04 3.69
C ALA A 121 13.22 -8.23 2.95
N LYS A 122 14.12 -7.23 2.92
CA LYS A 122 15.47 -7.34 2.32
C LYS A 122 16.23 -8.53 2.90
N GLY A 123 16.27 -8.67 4.23
CA GLY A 123 16.91 -9.80 4.92
C GLY A 123 16.22 -11.16 4.70
N LYS A 124 15.03 -11.18 4.09
CA LYS A 124 14.22 -12.36 3.82
C LYS A 124 13.99 -12.62 2.33
N ASN A 125 14.83 -12.06 1.44
CA ASN A 125 14.68 -12.16 0.00
C ASN A 125 13.26 -11.76 -0.46
N PHE A 126 12.81 -10.60 0.04
CA PHE A 126 11.49 -10.03 -0.19
C PHE A 126 10.34 -11.01 0.04
N PHE A 127 10.47 -11.89 1.04
CA PHE A 127 9.51 -12.95 1.38
C PHE A 127 9.20 -13.95 0.24
N LYS A 128 10.13 -14.17 -0.72
CA LYS A 128 9.91 -15.10 -1.86
C LYS A 128 9.52 -16.52 -1.43
N ASN A 129 10.21 -17.06 -0.42
CA ASN A 129 10.00 -18.42 0.12
C ASN A 129 9.70 -18.42 1.64
N LYS A 130 9.84 -17.26 2.30
CA LYS A 130 9.61 -17.09 3.74
C LYS A 130 8.28 -16.37 3.94
N ASN A 131 7.18 -17.10 4.01
CA ASN A 131 5.82 -16.54 4.07
C ASN A 131 5.42 -16.06 5.47
N LYS A 132 6.32 -15.39 6.19
CA LYS A 132 6.04 -14.95 7.55
C LYS A 132 6.73 -13.64 7.91
N VAL A 133 5.91 -12.68 8.33
CA VAL A 133 6.37 -11.45 8.96
C VAL A 133 6.73 -11.75 10.41
N SER A 134 7.81 -11.17 10.93
CA SER A 134 8.23 -11.45 12.29
C SER A 134 7.16 -11.01 13.30
N LYS A 135 7.00 -11.75 14.39
CA LYS A 135 6.07 -11.38 15.47
C LYS A 135 6.40 -10.01 16.05
N THR A 136 7.70 -9.68 16.13
CA THR A 136 8.20 -8.38 16.58
C THR A 136 7.72 -7.26 15.69
N THR A 137 7.90 -7.37 14.37
CA THR A 137 7.41 -6.36 13.41
C THR A 137 5.91 -6.21 13.46
N LEU A 138 5.15 -7.31 13.51
CA LEU A 138 3.69 -7.23 13.66
C LEU A 138 3.28 -6.54 14.96
N LYS A 139 3.98 -6.79 16.08
CA LYS A 139 3.72 -6.10 17.34
C LYS A 139 4.00 -4.60 17.25
N ILE A 140 5.11 -4.22 16.60
CA ILE A 140 5.46 -2.81 16.35
C ILE A 140 4.37 -2.13 15.53
N ILE A 141 3.95 -2.73 14.41
CA ILE A 141 2.87 -2.20 13.55
C ILE A 141 1.58 -2.01 14.35
N LYS A 142 1.21 -3.00 15.18
CA LYS A 142 0.02 -2.90 16.03
C LYS A 142 0.09 -1.75 17.04
N GLY A 143 1.26 -1.49 17.64
CA GLY A 143 1.46 -0.33 18.51
C GLY A 143 1.44 0.99 17.75
N MET A 144 2.13 1.08 16.60
CA MET A 144 2.16 2.27 15.76
C MET A 144 0.76 2.69 15.27
N THR A 145 -0.14 1.72 15.11
CA THR A 145 -1.49 1.94 14.56
C THR A 145 -2.60 2.03 15.60
N GLU A 146 -2.27 2.04 16.89
CA GLU A 146 -3.26 1.97 17.98
C GLU A 146 -4.23 3.17 18.01
N ASN A 147 -3.79 4.33 17.54
CA ASN A 147 -4.55 5.59 17.57
C ASN A 147 -5.33 5.87 16.28
N PHE A 148 -5.32 4.95 15.33
CA PHE A 148 -6.00 5.08 14.04
C PHE A 148 -7.14 4.07 13.92
N GLU A 149 -8.04 4.28 12.97
CA GLU A 149 -9.17 3.39 12.69
C GLU A 149 -8.72 1.97 12.34
N VAL A 150 -7.55 1.82 11.69
CA VAL A 150 -6.95 0.53 11.33
C VAL A 150 -6.54 -0.31 12.54
N ARG A 151 -6.60 0.23 13.77
CA ARG A 151 -6.36 -0.53 15.01
C ARG A 151 -7.22 -1.78 15.13
N VAL A 152 -8.40 -1.82 14.49
CA VAL A 152 -9.27 -3.00 14.49
C VAL A 152 -8.71 -4.17 13.68
N ARG A 153 -7.77 -3.92 12.76
CA ARG A 153 -7.18 -4.98 11.93
C ARG A 153 -6.24 -5.84 12.74
N THR A 154 -6.42 -7.15 12.65
CA THR A 154 -5.63 -8.13 13.39
C THR A 154 -4.18 -8.20 12.87
N ALA A 155 -3.26 -8.73 13.68
CA ALA A 155 -1.90 -9.01 13.22
C ALA A 155 -1.88 -9.98 12.01
N LYS A 156 -2.88 -10.87 11.90
CA LYS A 156 -3.01 -11.78 10.77
C LYS A 156 -3.44 -11.06 9.49
N GLU A 157 -4.37 -10.12 9.58
CA GLU A 157 -4.74 -9.27 8.44
C GLU A 157 -3.55 -8.43 7.96
N TRP A 158 -2.78 -7.84 8.87
CA TRP A 158 -1.54 -7.13 8.55
C TRP A 158 -0.50 -8.04 7.88
N GLU A 159 -0.24 -9.23 8.44
CA GLU A 159 0.68 -10.20 7.85
C GLU A 159 0.25 -10.58 6.43
N ASN A 160 -1.04 -10.87 6.23
CA ASN A 160 -1.58 -11.21 4.92
C ASN A 160 -1.44 -10.06 3.93
N ALA A 161 -1.74 -8.82 4.34
CA ALA A 161 -1.60 -7.63 3.50
C ALA A 161 -0.15 -7.40 3.06
N ILE A 162 0.79 -7.49 4.00
CA ILE A 162 2.22 -7.37 3.74
C ILE A 162 2.67 -8.43 2.74
N LEU A 163 2.37 -9.72 2.99
CA LEU A 163 2.84 -10.80 2.11
C LEU A 163 2.25 -10.69 0.69
N LYS A 164 0.99 -10.26 0.55
CA LYS A 164 0.38 -9.98 -0.76
C LYS A 164 1.05 -8.78 -1.44
N ALA A 165 1.32 -7.69 -0.73
CA ALA A 165 2.02 -6.54 -1.26
C ALA A 165 3.43 -6.90 -1.76
N TYR A 166 4.17 -7.73 -1.02
CA TYR A 166 5.50 -8.20 -1.45
C TYR A 166 5.44 -9.16 -2.64
N LYS A 167 4.35 -9.90 -2.83
CA LYS A 167 4.14 -10.68 -4.04
C LYS A 167 4.02 -9.75 -5.26
N ALA A 168 3.26 -8.66 -5.14
CA ALA A 168 3.17 -7.63 -6.18
C ALA A 168 4.50 -6.90 -6.40
N PHE A 169 5.21 -6.53 -5.33
CA PHE A 169 6.55 -5.92 -5.40
C PHE A 169 7.55 -6.79 -6.19
N ARG A 170 7.63 -8.09 -5.87
CA ARG A 170 8.49 -9.03 -6.61
C ARG A 170 8.08 -9.18 -8.07
N PHE A 171 6.77 -9.15 -8.35
CA PHE A 171 6.25 -9.16 -9.70
C PHE A 171 6.74 -7.93 -10.50
N LEU A 172 6.65 -6.73 -9.92
CA LEU A 172 7.12 -5.50 -10.55
C LEU A 172 8.62 -5.54 -10.84
N ILE A 173 9.43 -6.03 -9.88
CA ILE A 173 10.88 -6.20 -10.08
C ILE A 173 11.16 -7.13 -11.27
N ALA A 174 10.50 -8.29 -11.31
CA ALA A 174 10.75 -9.30 -12.33
C ALA A 174 10.37 -8.83 -13.74
N ASN A 175 9.42 -7.91 -13.86
CA ASN A 175 8.89 -7.42 -15.13
C ASN A 175 9.32 -5.98 -15.46
N LYS A 176 10.17 -5.36 -14.63
CA LYS A 176 10.58 -3.94 -14.75
C LYS A 176 9.38 -3.00 -14.86
N GLY A 177 8.39 -3.23 -14.01
CA GLY A 177 7.10 -2.56 -14.02
C GLY A 177 5.95 -3.53 -14.22
N GLY A 178 4.80 -2.97 -14.59
CA GLY A 178 3.58 -3.71 -14.88
C GLY A 178 2.35 -3.07 -14.26
N ILE A 179 1.25 -3.80 -14.33
CA ILE A 179 -0.08 -3.35 -13.95
C ILE A 179 -0.57 -4.19 -12.77
N ILE A 180 -1.01 -3.52 -11.70
CA ILE A 180 -1.63 -4.17 -10.54
C ILE A 180 -3.08 -3.70 -10.42
N GLU A 181 -4.00 -4.65 -10.40
CA GLU A 181 -5.41 -4.41 -10.08
C GLU A 181 -5.66 -4.74 -8.61
N PHE A 182 -6.33 -3.83 -7.93
CA PHE A 182 -6.66 -3.90 -6.52
C PHE A 182 -8.17 -4.09 -6.38
N ASP A 183 -8.58 -5.10 -5.62
CA ASP A 183 -9.97 -5.37 -5.29
C ASP A 183 -10.13 -5.42 -3.77
N SER A 184 -10.76 -4.39 -3.21
CA SER A 184 -10.97 -4.27 -1.77
C SER A 184 -12.19 -5.06 -1.25
N ILE A 185 -13.12 -5.42 -2.14
CA ILE A 185 -14.30 -6.23 -1.79
C ILE A 185 -13.86 -7.66 -1.51
N HIS A 186 -13.05 -8.23 -2.41
CA HIS A 186 -12.51 -9.58 -2.31
C HIS A 186 -11.16 -9.65 -1.57
N LYS A 187 -10.56 -8.48 -1.27
CA LYS A 187 -9.21 -8.34 -0.72
C LYS A 187 -8.17 -9.06 -1.57
N GLU A 188 -8.19 -8.82 -2.88
CA GLU A 188 -7.34 -9.47 -3.88
C GLU A 188 -6.47 -8.47 -4.65
N LEU A 189 -5.33 -8.97 -5.14
CA LEU A 189 -4.44 -8.27 -6.06
C LEU A 189 -4.23 -9.14 -7.29
N LYS A 190 -4.46 -8.60 -8.48
CA LYS A 190 -4.13 -9.24 -9.77
C LYS A 190 -3.02 -8.44 -10.43
N TYR A 191 -2.18 -9.11 -11.20
CA TYR A 191 -0.95 -8.54 -11.76
C TYR A 191 -0.76 -8.96 -13.21
N TYR A 192 -0.43 -7.99 -14.06
CA TYR A 192 -0.31 -8.15 -15.50
C TYR A 192 0.98 -7.46 -15.99
N PRO A 193 1.79 -8.11 -16.82
CA PRO A 193 2.94 -7.45 -17.45
C PRO A 193 2.45 -6.39 -18.45
N PHE A 194 3.34 -5.48 -18.84
CA PHE A 194 3.08 -4.58 -19.96
C PHE A 194 3.11 -5.30 -21.31
#